data_AF-A0A1Y5HUN4-F1
#
_entry.id   AF-A0A1Y5HUN4-F1
#
_cell.length_a   1.000
_cell.length_b   1.000
_cell.length_c   1.000
_cell.angle_alpha   90.00
_cell.angle_beta   90.00
_cell.angle_gamma   90.00
#
_symmetry.space_group_name_H-M   'P 1'
#
loop_
_entity.id
_entity.type
_entity.pdbx_description
1 polymer ?
#
loop_
_entity_poly.entity_id
_entity_poly.type
_entity_poly.pdbx_seq_one_letter_code
_entity_poly.pdbx_strand_id
1 'polypeptide(L)'
;SQLAANIEQHRSDTNFRFSATNAYYDLVGDRLHQLHESHLDGVQSLQEFLDRRLSPGIKTCQSVRDRLEDLSRRIHRTTSLLRTRVELSIEAQNQNLLTSMNRRSHLQLRLQQTVEGLSVVAIGYYALSLMGYGFEALKAFGIPVNKDIATGIAMPIVLVSIYLGMHHIRAKVTKQSKKAGAKKSAKKKS
;
A
#
# COMPACT_ATOMS: atom_id res chain seq x y z
N SER A 1 8.47 -21.98 -3.46
CA SER A 1 7.61 -23.03 -2.88
C SER A 1 8.27 -24.41 -2.86
N GLN A 2 8.88 -24.89 -3.94
CA GLN A 2 9.57 -26.20 -3.96
C GLN A 2 10.75 -26.31 -2.98
N LEU A 3 11.54 -25.27 -2.77
CA LEU A 3 12.67 -25.33 -1.83
C LEU A 3 12.21 -25.44 -0.37
N ALA A 4 11.18 -24.71 0.02
CA ALA A 4 10.58 -24.82 1.35
C ALA A 4 9.95 -26.20 1.57
N ALA A 5 9.27 -26.74 0.55
CA ALA A 5 8.71 -28.09 0.59
C ALA A 5 9.80 -29.17 0.70
N ASN A 6 10.90 -29.07 -0.05
CA ASN A 6 12.04 -30.00 0.04
C ASN A 6 12.72 -29.94 1.42
N ILE A 7 12.88 -28.75 1.99
CA ILE A 7 13.45 -28.58 3.33
C ILE A 7 12.53 -29.21 4.38
N GLU A 8 11.21 -29.01 4.27
CA GLU A 8 10.24 -29.62 5.20
C GLU A 8 10.20 -31.15 5.06
N GLN A 9 10.30 -31.66 3.83
CA GLN A 9 10.37 -33.11 3.55
C GLN A 9 11.63 -33.74 4.18
N HIS A 10 12.81 -33.16 3.94
CA HIS A 10 14.06 -33.65 4.53
C HIS A 10 14.09 -33.53 6.05
N ARG A 11 13.50 -32.46 6.60
CA ARG A 11 13.31 -32.28 8.05
C ARG A 11 12.40 -33.36 8.61
N SER A 12 11.28 -33.66 7.97
CA SER A 12 10.32 -34.68 8.41
C SER A 12 10.95 -36.07 8.43
N ASP A 13 11.62 -36.48 7.34
CA ASP A 13 12.27 -37.80 7.26
C ASP A 13 13.39 -37.95 8.29
N THR A 14 14.22 -36.92 8.46
CA THR A 14 15.37 -36.98 9.37
C THR A 14 14.92 -36.93 10.83
N ASN A 15 13.92 -36.11 11.14
CA ASN A 15 13.38 -35.98 12.51
C ASN A 15 12.64 -37.26 12.93
N PHE A 16 11.88 -37.88 12.04
CA PHE A 16 11.24 -39.17 12.30
C PHE A 16 12.28 -40.25 12.64
N ARG A 17 13.36 -40.34 11.87
CA ARG A 17 14.45 -41.29 12.12
C ARG A 17 15.17 -41.01 13.44
N PHE A 18 15.48 -39.77 13.78
CA PHE A 18 16.10 -39.45 15.07
C PHE A 18 15.18 -39.74 16.25
N SER A 19 13.88 -39.46 16.13
CA SER A 19 12.91 -39.78 17.17
C SER A 19 12.75 -41.28 17.37
N ALA A 20 12.74 -42.05 16.27
CA ALA A 20 12.73 -43.51 16.33
C ALA A 20 14.02 -44.07 16.97
N THR A 21 15.19 -43.55 16.60
CA THR A 21 16.48 -43.96 17.19
C THR A 21 16.50 -43.74 18.71
N ASN A 22 15.99 -42.61 19.20
CA ASN A 22 15.88 -42.37 20.65
C ASN A 22 14.93 -43.38 21.31
N ALA A 23 13.73 -43.59 20.74
CA ALA A 23 12.78 -44.56 21.30
C ALA A 23 13.33 -45.99 21.34
N TYR A 24 14.12 -46.39 20.33
CA TYR A 24 14.79 -47.69 20.33
C TYR A 24 15.89 -47.78 21.40
N TYR A 25 16.66 -46.71 21.61
CA TYR A 25 17.68 -46.70 22.67
C TYR A 25 17.04 -46.82 24.07
N ASP A 26 15.94 -46.10 24.30
CA ASP A 26 15.19 -46.20 25.56
C ASP A 26 14.65 -47.62 25.77
N LEU A 27 14.04 -48.22 24.73
CA LEU A 27 13.57 -49.60 24.78
C LEU A 27 14.68 -50.61 25.07
N VAL A 28 15.87 -50.45 24.46
CA VAL A 28 17.03 -51.31 24.73
C VAL A 28 17.49 -51.15 26.18
N GLY A 29 17.52 -49.93 26.70
CA GLY A 29 17.81 -49.65 28.10
C GLY A 29 16.85 -50.35 29.06
N ASP A 30 15.54 -50.24 28.81
CA ASP A 30 14.50 -50.91 29.61
C ASP A 30 14.66 -52.43 29.60
N ARG A 31 15.01 -53.02 28.44
CA ARG A 31 15.24 -54.46 28.31
C ARG A 31 16.50 -54.92 29.04
N LEU A 32 17.58 -54.15 28.99
CA LEU A 32 18.80 -54.42 29.75
C LEU A 32 18.52 -54.38 31.25
N HIS A 33 17.74 -53.39 31.71
CA HIS A 33 17.35 -53.29 33.11
C HIS A 33 16.48 -54.47 33.57
N GLN A 34 15.60 -54.99 32.70
CA GLN A 34 14.77 -56.17 32.98
C GLN A 34 15.57 -57.47 33.06
N LEU A 35 16.78 -57.53 32.50
CA LEU A 35 17.61 -58.75 32.55
C LEU A 35 18.16 -59.05 33.95
N HIS A 36 18.07 -58.10 34.90
CA HIS A 36 18.59 -58.24 36.27
C HIS A 36 20.06 -58.73 36.29
N GLU A 37 20.94 -58.05 35.54
CA GLU A 37 22.36 -58.39 35.49
C GLU A 37 22.99 -58.38 36.90
N SER A 38 23.59 -59.50 37.29
CA SER A 38 24.41 -59.59 38.50
C SER A 38 25.81 -59.06 38.20
N HIS A 39 26.29 -58.11 39.01
CA HIS A 39 27.66 -57.64 38.92
C HIS A 39 28.64 -58.76 39.29
N LEU A 40 29.63 -59.02 38.43
CA LEU A 40 30.82 -59.82 38.75
C LEU A 40 32.01 -58.88 38.93
N ASP A 41 32.77 -59.06 40.01
CA ASP A 41 33.93 -58.24 40.28
C ASP A 41 34.99 -58.36 39.17
N GLY A 42 35.41 -57.21 38.63
CA GLY A 42 36.45 -57.12 37.62
C GLY A 42 35.99 -57.20 36.16
N VAL A 43 34.70 -57.35 35.88
CA VAL A 43 34.15 -57.36 34.51
C VAL A 43 33.02 -56.32 34.34
N GLN A 44 33.00 -55.66 33.19
CA GLN A 44 31.98 -54.68 32.84
C GLN A 44 30.66 -55.38 32.48
N SER A 45 29.53 -54.85 32.97
CA SER A 45 28.20 -55.34 32.61
C SER A 45 27.83 -55.00 31.16
N LEU A 46 26.94 -55.78 30.53
CA LEU A 46 26.48 -55.50 29.17
C LEU A 46 25.80 -54.13 29.09
N GLN A 47 25.04 -53.77 30.13
CA GLN A 47 24.40 -52.46 30.23
C GLN A 47 25.42 -51.32 30.18
N GLU A 48 26.49 -51.39 30.97
CA GLU A 48 27.49 -50.33 31.05
C GLU A 48 28.32 -50.22 29.76
N PHE A 49 28.62 -51.36 29.11
CA PHE A 49 29.29 -51.38 27.81
C PHE A 49 28.44 -50.73 26.71
N LEU A 50 27.17 -51.15 26.59
CA LEU A 50 26.26 -50.64 25.57
C LEU A 50 25.93 -49.17 25.79
N ASP A 51 25.68 -48.76 27.04
CA ASP A 51 25.40 -47.35 27.35
C ASP A 51 26.58 -46.46 26.96
N ARG A 52 27.79 -46.83 27.37
CA ARG A 52 29.01 -46.07 27.03
C ARG A 52 29.28 -46.00 25.52
N ARG A 53 28.87 -47.02 24.76
CA ARG A 53 29.08 -47.09 23.30
C ARG A 53 27.99 -46.36 22.51
N LEU A 54 26.73 -46.44 22.95
CA LEU A 54 25.58 -45.90 22.21
C LEU A 54 25.24 -44.46 22.63
N SER A 55 25.40 -44.11 23.90
CA SER A 55 25.07 -42.78 24.44
C SER A 55 25.70 -41.61 23.67
N PRO A 56 26.98 -41.67 23.23
CA PRO A 56 27.57 -40.59 22.42
C PRO A 56 26.83 -40.36 21.10
N GLY A 57 26.46 -41.43 20.39
CA GLY A 57 25.76 -41.34 19.11
C GLY A 57 24.35 -40.77 19.26
N ILE A 58 23.62 -41.21 20.30
CA ILE A 58 22.28 -40.70 20.65
C ILE A 58 22.33 -39.21 20.98
N LYS A 59 23.29 -38.78 21.80
CA LYS A 59 23.51 -37.37 22.13
C LYS A 59 23.79 -36.51 20.89
N THR A 60 24.55 -37.03 19.93
CA THR A 60 24.76 -36.34 18.64
C THR A 60 23.44 -36.19 17.87
N CYS A 61 22.66 -37.26 17.71
CA CYS A 61 21.36 -37.20 17.03
C CYS A 61 20.43 -36.16 17.67
N GLN A 62 20.38 -36.12 19.00
CA GLN A 62 19.57 -35.18 19.75
C GLN A 62 20.04 -33.73 19.56
N SER A 63 21.35 -33.47 19.63
CA SER A 63 21.91 -32.14 19.38
C SER A 63 21.64 -31.62 17.96
N VAL A 64 21.70 -32.51 16.96
CA VAL A 64 21.41 -32.16 15.56
C VAL A 64 19.93 -31.84 15.38
N ARG A 65 19.04 -32.64 15.98
CA ARG A 65 17.59 -32.37 15.98
C ARG A 65 17.28 -30.99 16.55
N ASP A 66 17.82 -30.69 17.73
CA ASP A 66 17.55 -29.42 18.41
C ASP A 66 18.09 -28.22 17.60
N ARG A 67 19.25 -28.40 16.93
CA ARG A 67 19.82 -27.40 16.01
C ARG A 67 18.96 -27.18 14.76
N LEU A 68 18.42 -28.23 14.17
CA LEU A 68 17.48 -28.13 13.04
C LEU A 68 16.20 -27.42 13.45
N GLU A 69 15.70 -27.66 14.66
CA GLU A 69 14.53 -26.97 15.19
C GLU A 69 14.78 -25.48 15.44
N ASP A 70 15.92 -25.12 16.03
CA ASP A 70 16.31 -23.72 16.20
C ASP A 70 16.49 -23.01 14.84
N LEU A 71 17.15 -23.66 13.86
CA LEU A 71 17.30 -23.10 12.52
C LEU A 71 15.96 -22.83 11.84
N SER A 72 15.00 -23.76 11.91
CA SER A 72 13.66 -23.55 11.34
C SER A 72 12.95 -22.36 11.99
N ARG A 73 13.00 -22.26 13.33
CA ARG A 73 12.43 -21.10 14.04
C ARG A 73 13.07 -19.77 13.59
N ARG A 74 14.39 -19.74 13.40
CA ARG A 74 15.11 -18.56 12.89
C ARG A 74 14.71 -18.22 11.46
N ILE A 75 14.66 -19.21 10.57
CA ILE A 75 14.23 -19.03 9.17
C ILE A 75 12.82 -18.44 9.13
N HIS A 76 11.89 -19.02 9.88
CA HIS A 76 10.51 -18.54 9.93
C HIS A 76 10.41 -17.07 10.38
N ARG A 77 11.17 -16.68 11.42
CA ARG A 77 11.25 -15.29 11.88
C ARG A 77 11.85 -14.36 10.81
N THR A 78 12.95 -14.75 10.20
CA THR A 78 13.61 -13.95 9.14
C THR A 78 12.72 -13.78 7.93
N THR A 79 12.02 -14.83 7.48
CA THR A 79 11.06 -14.76 6.38
C THR A 79 9.91 -13.80 6.71
N SER A 80 9.41 -13.84 7.94
CA SER A 80 8.36 -12.92 8.38
C SER A 80 8.83 -11.47 8.35
N LEU A 81 10.04 -11.18 8.83
CA LEU A 81 10.61 -9.83 8.79
C LEU A 81 10.88 -9.33 7.36
N LEU A 82 11.36 -10.20 6.47
CA LEU A 82 11.54 -9.85 5.06
C LEU A 82 10.21 -9.51 4.39
N ARG A 83 9.16 -10.30 4.67
CA ARG A 83 7.80 -10.02 4.19
C ARG A 83 7.34 -8.64 4.64
N THR A 84 7.48 -8.32 5.93
CA THR A 84 7.14 -6.99 6.46
C THR A 84 7.96 -5.88 5.79
N ARG A 85 9.27 -6.09 5.57
CA ARG A 85 10.12 -5.10 4.89
C ARG A 85 9.67 -4.84 3.46
N VAL A 86 9.26 -5.88 2.73
CA VAL A 86 8.71 -5.76 1.38
C VAL A 86 7.39 -5.00 1.41
N GLU A 87 6.45 -5.38 2.27
CA GLU A 87 5.16 -4.69 2.44
C GLU A 87 5.35 -3.20 2.75
N LEU A 88 6.24 -2.85 3.69
CA LEU A 88 6.57 -1.47 4.00
C LEU A 88 7.17 -0.69 2.81
N SER A 89 8.01 -1.35 1.99
CA SER A 89 8.60 -0.71 0.82
C SER A 89 7.57 -0.42 -0.28
N ILE A 90 6.57 -1.29 -0.45
CA ILE A 90 5.45 -1.10 -1.36
C ILE A 90 4.57 0.06 -0.87
N GLU A 91 4.25 0.08 0.43
CA GLU A 91 3.49 1.16 1.05
C GLU A 91 4.19 2.52 0.85
N ALA A 92 5.50 2.58 1.09
CA ALA A 92 6.29 3.80 0.87
C ALA A 92 6.29 4.25 -0.60
N GLN A 93 6.39 3.32 -1.57
CA GLN A 93 6.27 3.63 -2.99
C GLN A 93 4.89 4.18 -3.34
N ASN A 94 3.82 3.58 -2.84
CA ASN A 94 2.46 4.07 -3.05
C ASN A 94 2.25 5.48 -2.48
N GLN A 95 2.76 5.75 -1.27
CA GLN A 95 2.71 7.09 -0.68
C GLN A 95 3.44 8.13 -1.53
N ASN A 96 4.63 7.79 -2.04
CA ASN A 96 5.38 8.66 -2.93
C ASN A 96 4.63 8.92 -4.24
N LEU A 97 4.05 7.88 -4.84
CA LEU A 97 3.28 7.98 -6.07
C LEU A 97 2.05 8.88 -5.88
N LEU A 98 1.27 8.66 -4.82
CA LEU A 98 0.11 9.50 -4.47
C LEU A 98 0.50 10.96 -4.26
N THR A 99 1.63 11.20 -3.58
CA THR A 99 2.16 12.56 -3.35
C THR A 99 2.53 13.23 -4.68
N SER A 100 3.19 12.50 -5.58
CA SER A 100 3.56 13.00 -6.92
C SER A 100 2.33 13.28 -7.80
N MET A 101 1.30 12.42 -7.73
CA MET A 101 0.03 12.62 -8.43
C MET A 101 -0.71 13.85 -7.92
N ASN A 102 -0.76 14.05 -6.61
CA ASN A 102 -1.40 15.23 -6.02
C ASN A 102 -0.70 16.52 -6.49
N ARG A 103 0.64 16.53 -6.51
CA ARG A 103 1.41 17.66 -7.03
C ARG A 103 1.11 17.93 -8.51
N ARG A 104 1.07 16.89 -9.35
CA ARG A 104 0.71 17.03 -10.78
C ARG A 104 -0.72 17.52 -10.96
N SER A 105 -1.68 16.99 -10.21
CA SER A 105 -3.08 17.42 -10.24
C SER A 105 -3.22 18.90 -9.87
N HIS A 106 -2.52 19.37 -8.83
CA HIS A 106 -2.49 20.79 -8.48
C HIS A 106 -1.93 21.68 -9.60
N LEU A 107 -0.87 21.25 -10.27
CA LEU A 107 -0.31 21.99 -11.42
C LEU A 107 -1.28 22.00 -12.61
N GLN A 108 -1.91 20.86 -12.91
CA GLN A 108 -2.92 20.76 -13.97
C GLN A 108 -4.12 21.68 -13.69
N LEU A 109 -4.59 21.75 -12.45
CA LEU A 109 -5.67 22.66 -12.05
C LEU A 109 -5.27 24.13 -12.25
N ARG A 110 -4.03 24.51 -11.91
CA ARG A 110 -3.56 25.89 -12.14
C ARG A 110 -3.49 26.22 -13.63
N LEU A 111 -2.95 25.32 -14.44
CA LEU A 111 -2.90 25.51 -15.89
C LEU A 111 -4.31 25.64 -16.50
N GLN A 112 -5.24 24.78 -16.07
CA GLN A 112 -6.63 24.87 -16.51
C GLN A 112 -7.25 26.21 -16.10
N GLN A 113 -7.05 26.66 -14.87
CA GLN A 113 -7.53 27.97 -14.42
C GLN A 113 -6.93 29.13 -15.21
N THR A 114 -5.67 29.03 -15.64
CA THR A 114 -5.07 30.05 -16.52
C THR A 114 -5.69 30.06 -17.92
N VAL A 115 -5.98 28.89 -18.49
CA VAL A 115 -6.64 28.76 -19.80
C VAL A 115 -8.09 29.25 -19.73
N GLU A 116 -8.80 28.92 -18.65
CA GLU A 116 -10.14 29.43 -18.38
C GLU A 116 -10.14 30.96 -18.28
N GLY A 117 -9.15 31.56 -17.61
CA GLY A 117 -9.00 33.02 -17.54
C GLY A 117 -8.81 33.69 -18.91
N LEU A 118 -8.01 33.08 -19.80
CA LEU A 118 -7.80 33.59 -21.16
C LEU A 118 -9.06 33.47 -22.02
N SER A 119 -9.81 32.36 -21.88
CA SER A 119 -11.05 32.13 -22.64
C SER A 119 -12.11 33.21 -22.37
N VAL A 120 -12.17 33.72 -21.14
CA VAL A 120 -13.09 34.79 -20.75
C VAL A 120 -12.78 36.08 -21.49
N VAL A 121 -11.51 36.42 -21.65
CA VAL A 121 -11.08 37.62 -22.39
C VAL A 121 -11.50 37.49 -23.86
N ALA A 122 -11.26 36.33 -24.47
CA ALA A 122 -11.64 36.07 -25.85
C ALA A 122 -13.18 36.13 -26.05
N ILE A 123 -13.95 35.43 -25.22
CA ILE A 123 -15.42 35.45 -25.28
C ILE A 123 -15.95 36.86 -25.04
N GLY A 124 -15.38 37.61 -24.09
CA GLY A 124 -15.78 38.98 -23.81
C GLY A 124 -15.58 39.91 -25.00
N TYR A 125 -14.45 39.78 -25.70
CA TYR A 125 -14.20 40.53 -26.94
C TYR A 125 -15.23 40.18 -28.02
N TYR A 126 -15.47 38.90 -28.29
CA TYR A 126 -16.44 38.49 -29.29
C TYR A 126 -17.87 38.94 -28.95
N ALA A 127 -18.26 38.86 -27.68
CA ALA A 127 -19.57 39.32 -27.23
C ALA A 127 -19.76 40.84 -27.46
N LEU A 128 -18.74 41.64 -27.13
CA LEU A 128 -18.74 43.08 -27.40
C LEU A 128 -18.83 43.38 -28.90
N SER A 129 -18.02 42.71 -29.73
CA SER A 129 -18.05 42.87 -31.19
C SER A 129 -19.41 42.50 -31.79
N LEU A 130 -20.00 41.38 -31.37
CA LEU A 130 -21.31 40.94 -31.85
C LEU A 130 -22.42 41.92 -31.49
N MET A 131 -22.37 42.49 -30.28
CA MET A 131 -23.35 43.50 -29.86
C MET A 131 -23.17 44.80 -30.64
N GLY A 132 -21.92 45.20 -30.95
CA GLY A 132 -21.61 46.31 -31.84
C GLY A 132 -22.29 46.19 -33.20
N TYR A 133 -22.18 45.01 -33.83
CA TYR A 133 -22.90 44.72 -35.08
C TYR A 133 -24.42 44.72 -34.92
N GLY A 134 -24.93 44.25 -33.77
CA GLY A 134 -26.36 44.30 -33.46
C GLY A 134 -26.93 45.73 -33.41
N PHE A 135 -26.17 46.68 -32.84
CA PHE A 135 -26.58 48.10 -32.85
C PHE A 135 -26.52 48.72 -34.24
N GLU A 136 -25.55 48.33 -35.08
CA GLU A 136 -25.52 48.75 -36.49
C GLU A 136 -26.73 48.24 -37.26
N ALA A 137 -27.13 46.98 -37.04
CA ALA A 137 -28.32 46.40 -37.66
C ALA A 137 -29.62 47.09 -37.21
N LEU A 138 -29.74 47.44 -35.91
CA LEU A 138 -30.90 48.18 -35.39
C LEU A 138 -31.01 49.60 -35.97
N LYS A 139 -29.86 50.27 -36.19
CA LYS A 139 -29.83 51.58 -36.85
C LYS A 139 -30.23 51.46 -38.33
N ALA A 140 -29.81 50.40 -39.02
CA ALA A 140 -30.21 50.11 -40.39
C ALA A 140 -31.71 49.81 -40.55
N PHE A 141 -32.38 49.33 -39.48
CA PHE A 141 -33.82 49.08 -39.42
C PHE A 141 -34.69 50.34 -39.19
N GLY A 142 -34.11 51.53 -39.09
CA GLY A 142 -34.85 52.80 -39.06
C GLY A 142 -35.28 53.31 -37.69
N ILE A 143 -34.79 52.71 -36.59
CA ILE A 143 -35.02 53.23 -35.23
C ILE A 143 -34.02 54.38 -34.99
N PRO A 144 -34.47 55.59 -34.57
CA PRO A 144 -33.60 56.76 -34.40
C PRO A 144 -32.81 56.67 -33.10
N VAL A 145 -31.93 55.66 -33.01
CA VAL A 145 -31.03 55.49 -31.87
C VAL A 145 -29.70 56.16 -32.22
N ASN A 146 -29.28 57.13 -31.41
CA ASN A 146 -28.00 57.79 -31.59
C ASN A 146 -26.86 56.78 -31.32
N LYS A 147 -26.14 56.39 -32.38
CA LYS A 147 -25.19 55.27 -32.40
C LYS A 147 -24.16 55.38 -31.28
N ASP A 148 -23.66 56.59 -31.04
CA ASP A 148 -22.60 56.85 -30.06
C ASP A 148 -23.10 56.72 -28.62
N ILE A 149 -24.36 57.07 -28.35
CA ILE A 149 -24.97 56.97 -27.01
C ILE A 149 -25.37 55.52 -26.72
N ALA A 150 -25.95 54.81 -27.70
CA ALA A 150 -26.35 53.42 -27.54
C ALA A 150 -25.16 52.48 -27.35
N THR A 151 -24.10 52.65 -28.15
CA THR A 151 -22.86 51.88 -27.96
C THR A 151 -22.15 52.27 -26.65
N GLY A 152 -22.16 53.55 -26.27
CA GLY A 152 -21.63 54.03 -25.00
C GLY A 152 -22.33 53.46 -23.75
N ILE A 153 -23.64 53.22 -23.81
CA ILE A 153 -24.41 52.60 -22.71
C ILE A 153 -24.32 51.07 -22.73
N ALA A 154 -24.24 50.46 -23.91
CA ALA A 154 -24.18 49.01 -24.03
C ALA A 154 -22.84 48.41 -23.55
N MET A 155 -21.73 49.11 -23.79
CA MET A 155 -20.40 48.69 -23.33
C MET A 155 -20.35 48.39 -21.82
N PRO A 156 -20.77 49.30 -20.90
CA PRO A 156 -20.76 49.01 -19.47
C PRO A 156 -21.75 47.90 -19.10
N ILE A 157 -22.92 47.80 -19.75
CA ILE A 157 -23.89 46.72 -19.47
C ILE A 157 -23.30 45.34 -19.79
N VAL A 158 -22.61 45.20 -20.91
CA VAL A 158 -21.95 43.94 -21.30
C VAL A 158 -20.85 43.58 -20.33
N LEU A 159 -19.98 44.54 -20.00
CA LEU A 159 -18.91 44.33 -19.02
C LEU A 159 -19.45 43.89 -17.65
N VAL A 160 -20.53 44.53 -17.18
CA VAL A 160 -21.20 44.17 -15.93
C VAL A 160 -21.83 42.77 -16.03
N SER A 161 -22.46 42.41 -17.15
CA SER A 161 -23.09 41.10 -17.33
C SER A 161 -22.07 39.95 -17.30
N ILE A 162 -20.92 40.12 -17.97
CA ILE A 162 -19.83 39.15 -18.01
C ILE A 162 -19.20 39.03 -16.61
N TYR A 163 -18.98 40.16 -15.94
CA TYR A 163 -18.44 40.19 -14.58
C TYR A 163 -19.36 39.45 -13.60
N LEU A 164 -20.66 39.74 -13.61
CA LEU A 164 -21.65 39.10 -12.73
C LEU A 164 -21.79 37.60 -13.01
N GLY A 165 -21.85 37.21 -14.30
CA GLY A 165 -21.92 35.80 -14.70
C GLY A 165 -20.72 34.99 -14.20
N MET A 166 -19.53 35.53 -14.36
CA MET A 166 -18.31 34.90 -13.88
C MET A 166 -18.19 34.89 -12.36
N HIS A 167 -18.63 35.95 -11.68
CA HIS A 167 -18.70 35.99 -10.23
C HIS A 167 -19.65 34.91 -9.69
N HIS A 168 -20.82 34.72 -10.31
CA HIS A 168 -21.78 33.69 -9.94
C HIS A 168 -21.25 32.26 -10.13
N ILE A 169 -20.57 31.99 -11.24
CA ILE A 169 -19.99 30.67 -11.53
C ILE A 169 -18.88 30.36 -10.50
N ARG A 170 -17.96 31.31 -10.28
CA ARG A 170 -16.91 31.15 -9.26
C ARG A 170 -17.50 30.92 -7.87
N ALA A 171 -18.51 31.70 -7.47
CA ALA A 171 -19.19 31.54 -6.19
C ALA A 171 -19.84 30.16 -6.02
N LYS A 172 -20.47 29.60 -7.06
CA LYS A 172 -21.05 28.24 -7.04
C LYS A 172 -19.99 27.15 -6.89
N VAL A 173 -18.87 27.26 -7.61
CA VAL A 173 -17.75 26.31 -7.53
C VAL A 173 -17.09 26.33 -6.14
N THR A 174 -16.85 27.51 -5.57
CA THR A 174 -16.30 27.64 -4.21
C THR A 174 -17.28 27.09 -3.14
N LYS A 175 -18.59 27.28 -3.32
CA LYS A 175 -19.62 26.76 -2.41
C LYS A 175 -19.75 25.23 -2.47
N GLN A 176 -19.57 24.62 -3.65
CA GLN A 176 -19.52 23.16 -3.79
C GLN A 176 -18.28 22.55 -3.14
N SER A 177 -17.10 23.18 -3.28
CA SER A 177 -15.87 22.75 -2.61
C SER A 177 -16.00 22.78 -1.07
N LYS A 178 -16.61 23.83 -0.50
CA LYS A 178 -16.92 23.90 0.94
C LYS A 178 -17.89 22.80 1.41
N LYS A 179 -18.94 22.49 0.64
CA LYS A 179 -19.88 21.40 0.96
C LYS A 179 -19.20 20.02 0.93
N ALA A 180 -18.31 19.77 -0.04
CA ALA A 180 -17.57 18.52 -0.14
C ALA A 180 -16.57 18.32 1.03
N GLY A 181 -15.89 19.39 1.46
CA GLY A 181 -15.01 19.37 2.63
C GLY A 181 -15.76 19.13 3.95
N ALA A 182 -16.92 19.78 4.14
CA ALA A 182 -17.76 19.58 5.32
C ALA A 182 -18.30 18.14 5.44
N LYS A 183 -18.68 17.52 4.32
CA LYS A 183 -19.17 16.12 4.29
C LYS A 183 -18.09 15.10 4.65
N LYS A 184 -16.84 15.33 4.23
CA LYS A 184 -15.68 14.49 4.62
C LYS A 184 -15.32 14.62 6.10
N SER A 185 -15.43 15.82 6.68
CA SER A 185 -15.18 16.04 8.11
C SER A 185 -16.25 15.38 9.01
N ALA A 186 -17.52 15.43 8.59
CA ALA A 186 -18.62 14.76 9.29
C ALA A 186 -18.48 13.22 9.29
N LYS A 187 -18.03 12.62 8.17
CA LYS A 187 -17.85 11.16 8.05
C LYS A 187 -16.61 10.62 8.81
N LYS A 188 -15.69 11.49 9.25
CA LYS A 188 -14.51 11.12 10.05
C LYS A 188 -14.77 11.20 11.56
N LYS A 189 -15.90 11.80 11.98
CA LYS A 189 -16.31 11.97 13.38
C LYS A 189 -17.42 11.01 13.82
N SER A 190 -17.95 10.19 12.91
CA SER A 190 -18.89 9.09 13.18
C SER A 190 -18.21 7.76 12.88
#